data_AF-A0A7S3B5R5-F1
#
_entry.id   AF-A0A7S3B5R5-F1
#
_cell.length_a   1.000
_cell.length_b   1.000
_cell.length_c   1.000
_cell.angle_alpha   90.00
_cell.angle_beta   90.00
_cell.angle_gamma   90.00
#
_symmetry.space_group_name_H-M   'P 1'
#
loop_
_entity.id
_entity.type
_entity.pdbx_description
1 polymer ?
#
loop_
_entity_poly.entity_id
_entity_poly.type
_entity_poly.pdbx_seq_one_letter_code
_entity_poly.pdbx_strand_id
1 'polypeptide(L)'
;GLVVRTRRDAVLWAWRAHNEVNARLRDEERFDGTGDPAHPKVQWPSEGECGDCRGGSGADGWRITRVYAFLQRTYGDGGAGDAGGGMSRGAAAAAAIGITGAA
;
A
#
# COMPACT_ATOMS: atom_id res chain seq x y z
N GLY A 1 16.35 -11.84 4.67
CA GLY A 1 15.93 -10.42 4.73
C GLY A 1 16.32 -9.71 3.45
N LEU A 2 15.57 -8.67 3.08
CA LEU A 2 15.84 -7.86 1.88
C LEU A 2 17.18 -7.11 2.07
N VAL A 3 18.13 -7.29 1.17
CA VAL A 3 19.40 -6.55 1.20
C VAL A 3 19.14 -5.16 0.62
N VAL A 4 19.45 -4.11 1.37
CA VAL A 4 19.23 -2.73 0.94
C VAL A 4 20.38 -2.25 0.08
N ARG A 5 20.12 -2.03 -1.22
CA ARG A 5 21.13 -1.51 -2.18
C ARG A 5 20.65 -0.28 -2.93
N THR A 6 19.34 -0.12 -3.06
CA THR A 6 18.69 0.99 -3.78
C THR A 6 17.72 1.74 -2.88
N ARG A 7 17.29 2.94 -3.30
CA ARG A 7 16.22 3.69 -2.61
C ARG A 7 14.93 2.89 -2.52
N ARG A 8 14.59 2.14 -3.57
CA ARG A 8 13.42 1.25 -3.60
C ARG A 8 13.54 0.16 -2.53
N ASP A 9 14.72 -0.45 -2.39
CA ASP A 9 14.94 -1.48 -1.36
C ASP A 9 14.81 -0.89 0.04
N ALA A 10 15.32 0.31 0.27
CA ALA A 10 15.21 0.99 1.57
C ALA A 10 13.74 1.28 1.93
N VAL A 11 12.95 1.78 0.99
CA VAL A 11 11.51 2.02 1.18
C VAL A 11 10.77 0.72 1.50
N LEU A 12 11.03 -0.34 0.74
CA LEU A 12 10.40 -1.64 0.95
C LEU A 12 10.87 -2.33 2.24
N TRP A 13 12.13 -2.15 2.61
CA TRP A 13 12.67 -2.64 3.88
C TRP A 13 11.97 -1.95 5.05
N ALA A 14 11.84 -0.63 5.02
CA ALA A 14 11.17 0.13 6.07
C ALA A 14 9.70 -0.30 6.22
N TRP A 15 8.98 -0.45 5.10
CA TRP A 15 7.62 -0.96 5.10
C TRP A 15 7.49 -2.37 5.68
N ARG A 16 8.42 -3.29 5.37
CA ARG A 16 8.43 -4.65 5.95
C ARG A 16 8.70 -4.60 7.45
N ALA A 17 9.74 -3.89 7.88
CA ALA A 17 10.08 -3.75 9.29
C ALA A 17 8.92 -3.16 10.11
N HIS A 18 8.24 -2.15 9.56
CA HIS A 18 7.05 -1.58 10.19
C HIS A 18 5.92 -2.61 10.34
N ASN A 19 5.69 -3.45 9.32
CA ASN A 19 4.68 -4.50 9.39
C ASN A 19 5.05 -5.65 10.34
N GLU A 20 6.33 -5.95 10.52
CA GLU A 20 6.79 -6.89 11.55
C GLU A 20 6.49 -6.35 12.95
N VAL A 21 6.76 -5.06 13.19
CA VAL A 21 6.40 -4.39 14.45
C VAL A 21 4.89 -4.36 14.65
N ASN A 22 4.09 -4.04 13.63
CA ASN A 22 2.63 -4.05 13.73
C ASN A 22 2.09 -5.43 14.09
N ALA A 23 2.67 -6.52 13.56
CA ALA A 23 2.25 -7.87 13.91
C ALA A 23 2.51 -8.16 15.39
N ARG A 24 3.71 -7.84 15.88
CA ARG A 24 4.07 -8.04 17.28
C ARG A 24 3.21 -7.19 18.22
N LEU A 25 3.12 -5.88 17.96
CA LEU A 25 2.37 -4.95 18.81
C LEU A 25 0.88 -5.26 18.82
N ARG A 26 0.28 -5.72 17.72
CA ARG A 26 -1.12 -6.16 17.71
C ARG A 26 -1.37 -7.21 18.79
N ASP A 27 -0.47 -8.17 18.93
CA ASP A 27 -0.65 -9.29 19.85
C ASP A 27 -0.37 -8.86 21.29
N GLU A 28 0.69 -8.06 21.51
CA GLU A 28 1.03 -7.47 22.83
C GLU A 28 -0.09 -6.53 23.33
N GLU A 29 -0.50 -5.55 22.53
CA GLU A 29 -1.54 -4.57 22.88
C GLU A 29 -2.92 -5.23 23.11
N ARG A 30 -3.23 -6.31 22.37
CA ARG A 30 -4.47 -7.09 22.57
C ARG A 30 -4.43 -7.89 23.86
N PHE A 31 -3.27 -8.46 24.21
CA PHE A 31 -3.10 -9.25 25.42
C PHE A 31 -3.14 -8.35 26.67
N ASP A 32 -2.41 -7.23 26.64
CA ASP A 32 -2.33 -6.30 27.77
C ASP A 32 -3.54 -5.36 27.87
N GLY A 33 -4.33 -5.23 26.80
CA GLY A 33 -5.47 -4.31 26.74
C GLY A 33 -5.06 -2.82 26.71
N THR A 34 -3.86 -2.54 26.22
CA THR A 34 -3.22 -1.21 26.23
C THR A 34 -3.27 -0.47 24.89
N GLY A 35 -3.69 -1.16 23.82
CA GLY A 35 -3.76 -0.57 22.48
C GLY A 35 -4.83 0.51 22.35
N ASP A 36 -4.56 1.51 21.51
CA ASP A 36 -5.55 2.53 21.14
C ASP A 36 -6.65 1.92 20.27
N PRO A 37 -7.92 1.88 20.72
CA PRO A 37 -9.01 1.29 19.95
C PRO A 37 -9.27 1.99 18.60
N ALA A 38 -8.92 3.27 18.46
CA ALA A 38 -9.08 4.00 17.20
C ALA A 38 -8.00 3.65 16.17
N HIS A 39 -6.86 3.12 16.62
CA HIS A 39 -5.68 2.85 15.78
C HIS A 39 -5.12 1.43 15.99
N PRO A 40 -5.91 0.38 15.73
CA PRO A 40 -5.47 -0.99 15.90
C PRO A 40 -4.30 -1.31 14.96
N LYS A 41 -3.27 -2.00 15.47
CA LYS A 41 -2.14 -2.44 14.65
C LYS A 41 -2.59 -3.55 13.71
N VAL A 42 -2.44 -3.31 12.40
CA VAL A 42 -2.77 -4.27 11.35
C VAL A 42 -1.62 -4.39 10.36
N GLN A 43 -1.65 -5.46 9.56
CA GLN A 43 -0.79 -5.54 8.38
C GLN A 43 -1.23 -4.47 7.38
N TRP A 44 -0.37 -3.50 7.11
CA TRP A 44 -0.65 -2.32 6.31
C TRP A 44 0.07 -2.37 4.93
N PRO A 45 -0.59 -1.97 3.83
CA PRO A 45 -1.98 -1.53 3.75
C PRO A 45 -2.99 -2.67 4.01
N SER A 46 -4.14 -2.32 4.55
CA SER A 46 -5.30 -3.21 4.59
C SER A 46 -5.78 -3.54 3.17
N GLU A 47 -6.60 -4.58 3.04
CA GLU A 47 -7.19 -4.96 1.75
C GLU A 47 -8.10 -3.85 1.18
N GLY A 48 -8.76 -3.08 2.04
CA GLY A 48 -9.55 -1.91 1.62
C GLY A 48 -8.71 -0.76 1.09
N GLU A 49 -7.50 -0.56 1.62
CA GLU A 49 -6.58 0.50 1.15
C GLU A 49 -5.83 0.08 -0.12
N CYS A 50 -5.46 -1.19 -0.25
CA CYS A 50 -4.80 -1.73 -1.44
C CYS A 50 -5.07 -3.24 -1.61
N GLY A 51 -6.21 -3.58 -2.22
CA GLY A 51 -6.53 -4.97 -2.55
C GLY A 51 -5.50 -5.59 -3.49
N ASP A 52 -5.00 -4.81 -4.44
CA ASP A 52 -3.96 -5.21 -5.40
C ASP A 52 -2.60 -5.53 -4.75
N CYS A 53 -2.38 -5.13 -3.50
CA CYS A 53 -1.15 -5.40 -2.76
C CYS A 53 -1.12 -6.85 -2.22
N ARG A 54 -2.26 -7.54 -2.14
CA ARG A 54 -2.38 -8.92 -1.63
C ARG A 54 -2.34 -9.96 -2.76
N GLY A 55 -2.26 -11.24 -2.39
CA GLY A 55 -2.27 -12.37 -3.34
C GLY A 55 -0.95 -12.54 -4.11
N GLY A 56 0.17 -12.15 -3.50
CA GLY A 56 1.50 -12.43 -4.05
C GLY A 56 1.84 -13.92 -3.94
N SER A 57 2.66 -14.43 -4.88
CA SER A 57 3.14 -15.82 -4.87
C SER A 57 4.29 -16.08 -3.88
N GLY A 58 4.70 -15.07 -3.11
CA GLY A 58 5.74 -15.18 -2.09
C GLY A 58 5.20 -15.64 -0.73
N ALA A 59 6.11 -16.07 0.16
CA ALA A 59 5.77 -16.58 1.49
C ALA A 59 5.01 -15.59 2.39
N ASP A 60 5.07 -14.30 2.06
CA ASP A 60 4.43 -13.21 2.79
C ASP A 60 3.09 -12.77 2.17
N GLY A 61 2.68 -13.34 1.04
CA GLY A 61 1.41 -13.07 0.37
C GLY A 61 1.30 -11.67 -0.27
N TRP A 62 2.41 -10.93 -0.37
CA TRP A 62 2.40 -9.54 -0.86
C TRP A 62 2.88 -9.40 -2.31
N ARG A 63 2.16 -8.59 -3.09
CA ARG A 63 2.58 -8.17 -4.43
C ARG A 63 3.46 -6.93 -4.32
N ILE A 64 4.76 -7.14 -4.08
CA ILE A 64 5.73 -6.09 -3.73
C ILE A 64 5.79 -4.92 -4.73
N THR A 65 5.58 -5.17 -6.02
CA THR A 65 5.48 -4.10 -7.02
C THR A 65 4.28 -3.18 -6.77
N ARG A 66 3.13 -3.74 -6.37
CA ARG A 66 1.92 -2.97 -6.06
C ARG A 66 2.06 -2.23 -4.73
N VAL A 67 2.70 -2.85 -3.73
CA VAL A 67 3.08 -2.19 -2.47
C VAL A 67 3.97 -0.97 -2.73
N TYR A 68 5.05 -1.13 -3.49
CA TYR A 68 5.94 0.00 -3.79
C TYR A 68 5.20 1.14 -4.49
N ALA A 69 4.36 0.82 -5.48
CA ALA A 69 3.55 1.82 -6.17
C ALA A 69 2.56 2.53 -5.23
N PHE A 70 1.97 1.79 -4.28
CA PHE A 70 1.12 2.36 -3.24
C PHE A 70 1.91 3.33 -2.33
N LEU A 71 3.07 2.91 -1.82
CA LEU A 71 3.95 3.76 -1.00
C LEU A 71 4.38 5.05 -1.72
N GLN A 72 4.67 4.95 -3.02
CA GLN A 72 4.98 6.13 -3.83
C GLN A 72 3.80 7.09 -3.96
N ARG A 73 2.57 6.59 -4.11
CA ARG A 73 1.38 7.46 -4.13
C ARG A 73 1.08 8.08 -2.77
N THR A 74 1.30 7.34 -1.69
CA THR A 74 1.06 7.82 -0.32
C THR A 74 2.08 8.86 0.13
N TYR A 75 3.35 8.75 -0.28
CA TYR A 75 4.45 9.57 0.25
C TYR A 75 5.27 10.34 -0.80
N GLY A 76 5.08 10.08 -2.09
CA GLY A 76 5.96 10.55 -3.17
C GLY A 76 5.66 11.93 -3.75
N ASP A 77 4.43 12.43 -3.62
CA ASP A 77 4.00 13.70 -4.25
C ASP A 77 4.19 14.93 -3.34
N GLY A 78 5.11 14.87 -2.37
CA GLY A 78 5.46 16.01 -1.51
C GLY A 78 4.42 16.40 -0.45
N GLY A 79 3.31 15.65 -0.34
CA GLY A 79 2.25 15.90 0.65
C GLY A 79 2.32 14.93 1.82
N ALA A 80 2.97 15.32 2.90
CA ALA A 80 2.47 14.93 4.22
C ALA A 80 1.11 15.63 4.40
N GLY A 81 0.02 15.00 3.95
CA GLY A 81 -1.30 15.64 3.99
C GLY A 81 -2.38 14.86 3.27
N ASP A 82 -2.65 13.63 3.70
CA ASP A 82 -4.01 13.11 3.91
C ASP A 82 -3.92 11.60 4.20
N ALA A 83 -3.71 11.28 5.48
CA ALA A 83 -4.15 10.00 6.02
C ALA A 83 -5.69 10.05 6.12
N GLY A 84 -6.37 9.92 4.98
CA GLY A 84 -7.83 9.91 4.93
C GLY A 84 -8.41 10.49 3.65
N GLY A 85 -8.38 9.75 2.54
CA GLY A 85 -9.04 10.21 1.32
C GLY A 85 -9.01 9.16 0.22
N GLY A 86 -10.14 8.49 0.01
CA GLY A 86 -10.29 7.43 -0.98
C GLY A 86 -9.91 7.85 -2.40
N MET A 87 -9.47 6.87 -3.20
CA MET A 87 -9.45 7.01 -4.65
C MET A 87 -10.34 5.95 -5.29
N SER A 88 -11.59 6.32 -5.52
CA SER A 88 -12.29 5.86 -6.72
C SER A 88 -11.56 6.45 -7.93
N ARG A 89 -10.72 5.66 -8.60
CA ARG A 89 -10.43 5.89 -10.03
C ARG A 89 -11.11 4.78 -10.82
N GLY A 90 -12.43 4.93 -10.95
CA GLY A 90 -13.22 4.20 -11.93
C GLY A 90 -13.06 4.84 -13.31
N ALA A 91 -12.99 3.96 -14.32
CA ALA A 91 -13.15 4.19 -15.75
C ALA A 91 -12.05 4.97 -16.50
N ALA A 92 -11.19 4.23 -17.19
CA ALA A 92 -10.66 4.67 -18.49
C ALA A 92 -11.55 4.05 -19.58
N ALA A 93 -12.53 4.80 -20.08
CA ALA A 93 -13.20 4.48 -21.34
C ALA A 93 -12.47 5.24 -22.46
N ALA A 94 -11.73 4.51 -23.31
CA ALA A 94 -11.19 5.04 -24.54
C ALA A 94 -12.32 5.07 -25.59
N ALA A 95 -12.90 6.23 -25.83
CA ALA A 95 -13.71 6.47 -27.02
C ALA A 95 -12.79 6.91 -28.16
N ALA A 96 -12.63 6.06 -29.17
CA ALA A 96 -11.90 6.37 -30.39
C ALA A 96 -12.62 7.49 -31.16
N ILE A 97 -11.88 8.55 -31.50
CA ILE A 97 -12.34 9.62 -32.38
C ILE A 97 -12.35 9.06 -33.80
N GLY A 98 -13.55 8.80 -34.34
CA GLY A 98 -13.74 8.49 -35.75
C GLY A 98 -13.86 9.78 -36.56
N ILE A 99 -12.78 10.20 -37.22
CA ILE A 99 -12.84 11.17 -38.32
C ILE A 99 -12.96 10.36 -39.60
N THR A 100 -14.13 10.32 -40.22
CA THR A 100 -14.24 9.99 -41.64
C THR A 100 -14.50 11.28 -42.40
N GLY A 101 -13.40 11.88 -42.88
CA GLY A 101 -13.44 12.70 -44.08
C GLY A 101 -13.28 11.78 -45.30
N ALA A 102 -14.17 11.93 -46.28
CA ALA A 102 -13.94 11.46 -47.63
C ALA A 102 -14.71 12.38 -48.60
N ALA A 103 -13.89 13.02 -49.45
CA ALA A 103 -14.12 13.65 -50.76
C ALA A 103 -15.54 14.02 -51.20
#